data_AF-A0A0M9DK53-F1
#
_entry.id   AF-A0A0M9DK53-F1
#
_cell.length_a   1.000
_cell.length_b   1.000
_cell.length_c   1.000
_cell.angle_alpha   90.00
_cell.angle_beta   90.00
_cell.angle_gamma   90.00
#
_symmetry.space_group_name_H-M   'P 1'
#
loop_
_entity.id
_entity.type
_entity.pdbx_description
1 polymer ?
#
loop_
_entity_poly.entity_id
_entity_poly.type
_entity_poly.pdbx_seq_one_letter_code
_entity_poly.pdbx_strand_id
1 'polypeptide(L)'
;MNATYIQNSITQLKTEIFMDVRHRTLQKYTGVPVLDENQLFYLLIPFLNGEEWQQEQQEAAVTVGIVYAALTAHDHIKELDATSKEQQLTVLAGDFYSGRYYEILAMSGNVALIRNLSQGIAARCEHQIRVYEASQRTVEQWYTSMSNIESGLIAQFFDLYAFHNYIPLIEKSLLILRLEREWIAYQQGQMSLMGKALEASVQRIGATFTSVIQEKIIQLKTELSQMIGSASFLQSDMKQALRAHVEASIASTNG
;
A
#
# COMPACT_ATOMS: atom_id res chain seq x y z
N MET A 1 -18.88 12.78 8.30
CA MET A 1 -17.73 12.07 8.87
C MET A 1 -16.62 13.08 9.09
N ASN A 2 -16.15 13.27 10.31
CA ASN A 2 -15.06 14.22 10.61
C ASN A 2 -13.70 13.51 10.48
N ALA A 3 -12.64 14.22 10.06
CA ALA A 3 -11.27 13.73 9.96
C ALA A 3 -10.79 13.03 11.24
N THR A 4 -11.26 13.47 12.42
CA THR A 4 -10.99 12.82 13.71
C THR A 4 -11.48 11.37 13.76
N TYR A 5 -12.64 11.06 13.19
CA TYR A 5 -13.17 9.70 13.17
C TYR A 5 -12.29 8.78 12.32
N ILE A 6 -11.92 9.23 11.12
CA ILE A 6 -11.04 8.49 10.21
C ILE A 6 -9.69 8.21 10.90
N GLN A 7 -9.07 9.23 11.51
CA GLN A 7 -7.80 9.06 12.20
C GLN A 7 -7.91 8.09 13.38
N ASN A 8 -9.02 8.14 14.13
CA ASN A 8 -9.26 7.21 15.22
C ASN A 8 -9.39 5.77 14.72
N SER A 9 -10.11 5.53 13.62
CA SER A 9 -10.23 4.19 13.02
C SER A 9 -8.88 3.65 12.53
N ILE A 10 -8.06 4.49 11.88
CA ILE A 10 -6.70 4.09 11.48
C ILE A 10 -5.85 3.77 12.72
N THR A 11 -5.93 4.60 13.76
CA THR A 11 -5.17 4.40 15.01
C THR A 11 -5.60 3.12 15.73
N GLN A 12 -6.90 2.83 15.74
CA GLN A 12 -7.44 1.59 16.28
C GLN A 12 -6.89 0.37 15.53
N LEU A 13 -6.97 0.38 14.19
CA LEU A 13 -6.43 -0.71 13.37
C LEU A 13 -4.92 -0.91 13.60
N LYS A 14 -4.13 0.17 13.67
CA LYS A 14 -2.69 0.10 14.01
C LYS A 14 -2.46 -0.53 15.39
N THR A 15 -3.32 -0.23 16.36
CA THR A 15 -3.22 -0.77 17.71
C THR A 15 -3.51 -2.28 17.72
N GLU A 16 -4.55 -2.71 17.00
CA GLU A 16 -4.91 -4.12 16.85
C GLU A 16 -3.78 -4.91 16.17
N ILE A 17 -3.25 -4.41 15.04
CA ILE A 17 -2.09 -4.99 14.35
C ILE A 17 -0.91 -5.12 15.31
N PHE A 18 -0.55 -4.04 16.01
CA PHE A 18 0.55 -4.03 16.96
C PHE A 18 0.38 -5.07 18.07
N MET A 19 -0.85 -5.22 18.58
CA MET A 19 -1.16 -6.16 19.65
C MET A 19 -0.96 -7.61 19.23
N ASP A 20 -1.21 -7.94 17.95
CA ASP A 20 -1.00 -9.28 17.41
C ASP A 20 0.46 -9.63 17.12
N VAL A 21 1.30 -8.63 16.83
CA VAL A 21 2.72 -8.84 16.50
C VAL A 21 3.69 -8.32 17.54
N ARG A 22 3.21 -8.01 18.75
CA ARG A 22 4.09 -7.54 19.82
C ARG A 22 5.03 -8.64 20.29
N HIS A 23 6.32 -8.38 20.20
CA HIS A 23 7.35 -9.24 20.78
C HIS A 23 8.46 -8.39 21.39
N ARG A 24 8.67 -8.51 22.71
CA ARG A 24 9.54 -7.63 23.50
C ARG A 24 10.95 -7.50 22.91
N THR A 25 11.56 -8.62 22.50
CA THR A 25 12.91 -8.60 21.96
C THR A 25 12.96 -7.94 20.59
N LEU A 26 12.00 -8.20 19.71
CA LEU A 26 11.99 -7.60 18.37
C LEU A 26 11.77 -6.10 18.50
N GLN A 27 10.78 -5.67 19.28
CA GLN A 27 10.50 -4.25 19.53
C GLN A 27 11.71 -3.45 20.03
N LYS A 28 12.53 -4.06 20.90
CA LYS A 28 13.74 -3.42 21.40
C LYS A 28 14.74 -3.05 20.29
N TYR A 29 14.78 -3.83 19.21
CA TYR A 29 15.81 -3.72 18.18
C TYR A 29 15.27 -3.23 16.83
N THR A 30 13.98 -3.42 16.55
CA THR A 30 13.34 -3.06 15.27
C THR A 30 12.28 -1.98 15.43
N GLY A 31 11.94 -1.59 16.67
CA GLY A 31 10.88 -0.63 16.96
C GLY A 31 9.47 -1.23 16.80
N VAL A 32 8.49 -0.35 16.56
CA VAL A 32 7.11 -0.74 16.25
C VAL A 32 6.99 -1.13 14.78
N PRO A 33 6.04 -2.00 14.39
CA PRO A 33 5.79 -2.31 12.99
C PRO A 33 5.51 -1.02 12.19
N VAL A 34 6.24 -0.84 11.10
CA VAL A 34 6.06 0.29 10.18
C VAL A 34 4.85 -0.01 9.29
N LEU A 35 3.88 0.89 9.29
CA LEU A 35 2.63 0.77 8.55
C LEU A 35 2.37 2.06 7.77
N ASP A 36 2.01 1.95 6.49
CA ASP A 36 1.62 3.08 5.66
C ASP A 36 0.17 3.47 5.98
N GLU A 37 -0.03 4.65 6.59
CA GLU A 37 -1.36 5.12 6.97
C GLU A 37 -2.29 5.32 5.78
N ASN A 38 -1.76 5.59 4.58
CA ASN A 38 -2.59 5.68 3.38
C ASN A 38 -3.14 4.31 3.02
N GLN A 39 -2.31 3.26 3.05
CA GLN A 39 -2.78 1.90 2.77
C GLN A 39 -3.85 1.47 3.80
N LEU A 40 -3.65 1.78 5.08
CA LEU A 40 -4.65 1.50 6.12
C LEU A 40 -5.94 2.31 5.94
N PHE A 41 -5.84 3.58 5.55
CA PHE A 41 -7.00 4.40 5.21
C PHE A 41 -7.79 3.79 4.05
N TYR A 42 -7.11 3.44 2.94
CA TYR A 42 -7.75 2.86 1.77
C TYR A 42 -8.36 1.49 2.06
N LEU A 43 -7.71 0.66 2.90
CA LEU A 43 -8.28 -0.62 3.38
C LEU A 43 -9.60 -0.43 4.13
N LEU A 44 -9.72 0.65 4.92
CA LEU A 44 -10.89 0.94 5.73
C LEU A 44 -12.01 1.68 4.97
N ILE A 45 -11.83 2.06 3.70
CA ILE A 45 -12.85 2.87 3.00
C ILE A 45 -14.25 2.24 3.02
N PRO A 46 -14.47 0.93 2.74
CA PRO A 46 -15.81 0.36 2.79
C PRO A 46 -16.45 0.55 4.17
N PHE A 47 -15.71 0.25 5.24
CA PHE A 47 -16.15 0.47 6.62
C PHE A 47 -16.49 1.94 6.89
N LEU A 48 -15.59 2.84 6.51
CA LEU A 48 -15.79 4.28 6.68
C LEU A 48 -16.91 4.82 5.77
N ASN A 49 -17.25 4.13 4.69
CA ASN A 49 -18.37 4.50 3.82
C ASN A 49 -19.72 3.98 4.36
N GLY A 50 -19.71 3.26 5.48
CA GLY A 50 -20.91 2.75 6.15
C GLY A 50 -21.31 1.34 5.73
N GLU A 51 -20.45 0.60 5.03
CA GLU A 51 -20.68 -0.83 4.80
C GLU A 51 -20.61 -1.60 6.13
N GLU A 52 -21.53 -2.54 6.34
CA GLU A 52 -21.55 -3.35 7.55
C GLU A 52 -20.42 -4.39 7.53
N TRP A 53 -19.56 -4.33 8.54
CA TRP A 53 -18.50 -5.32 8.73
C TRP A 53 -18.88 -6.28 9.85
N GLN A 54 -18.80 -7.58 9.56
CA GLN A 54 -18.82 -8.60 10.61
C GLN A 54 -17.42 -8.72 11.22
N GLN A 55 -17.33 -9.48 12.32
CA GLN A 55 -16.07 -9.77 13.00
C GLN A 55 -15.01 -10.32 12.02
N GLU A 56 -15.43 -11.14 11.07
CA GLU A 56 -14.53 -11.73 10.08
C GLU A 56 -13.84 -10.67 9.19
N GLN A 57 -14.54 -9.65 8.70
CA GLN A 57 -13.93 -8.58 7.90
C GLN A 57 -12.95 -7.75 8.74
N GLN A 58 -13.24 -7.53 10.02
CA GLN A 58 -12.35 -6.82 10.93
C GLN A 58 -11.06 -7.60 11.15
N GLU A 59 -11.16 -8.89 11.49
CA GLU A 59 -10.01 -9.78 11.68
C GLU A 59 -9.18 -9.92 10.39
N ALA A 60 -9.84 -10.01 9.24
CA ALA A 60 -9.19 -10.05 7.94
C ALA A 60 -8.46 -8.73 7.61
N ALA A 61 -9.03 -7.57 7.94
CA ALA A 61 -8.37 -6.28 7.76
C ALA A 61 -7.13 -6.12 8.66
N VAL A 62 -7.21 -6.56 9.93
CA VAL A 62 -6.04 -6.63 10.82
C VAL A 62 -4.96 -7.54 10.21
N THR A 63 -5.36 -8.70 9.69
CA THR A 63 -4.46 -9.66 9.05
C THR A 63 -3.75 -9.06 7.83
N VAL A 64 -4.48 -8.35 6.96
CA VAL A 64 -3.90 -7.59 5.83
C VAL A 64 -2.88 -6.58 6.33
N GLY A 65 -3.17 -5.87 7.43
CA GLY A 65 -2.22 -4.96 8.07
C GLY A 65 -0.96 -5.64 8.60
N ILE A 66 -1.07 -6.83 9.19
CA ILE A 66 0.09 -7.64 9.62
C ILE A 66 0.93 -8.08 8.42
N VAL A 67 0.29 -8.50 7.31
CA VAL A 67 0.99 -8.82 6.06
C VAL A 67 1.77 -7.61 5.55
N TYR A 68 1.15 -6.41 5.54
CA TYR A 68 1.85 -5.18 5.17
C TYR A 68 3.04 -4.88 6.08
N ALA A 69 2.91 -5.07 7.40
CA ALA A 69 4.02 -4.91 8.34
C ALA A 69 5.16 -5.89 8.06
N ALA A 70 4.85 -7.16 7.77
CA ALA A 70 5.85 -8.18 7.44
C ALA A 70 6.64 -7.81 6.18
N LEU A 71 5.92 -7.47 5.10
CA LEU A 71 6.52 -7.06 3.84
C LEU A 71 7.36 -5.79 3.99
N THR A 72 6.84 -4.80 4.72
CA THR A 72 7.56 -3.56 4.99
C THR A 72 8.84 -3.80 5.78
N ALA A 73 8.82 -4.71 6.76
CA ALA A 73 10.04 -5.07 7.51
C ALA A 73 11.11 -5.64 6.56
N HIS A 74 10.73 -6.50 5.60
CA HIS A 74 11.67 -7.01 4.61
C HIS A 74 12.20 -5.91 3.68
N ASP A 75 11.35 -4.96 3.29
CA ASP A 75 11.73 -3.83 2.42
C ASP A 75 12.72 -2.85 3.10
N HIS A 76 12.79 -2.82 4.44
CA HIS A 76 13.74 -1.99 5.20
C HIS A 76 15.14 -2.62 5.36
N ILE A 77 15.31 -3.86 4.92
CA ILE A 77 16.60 -4.54 4.99
C ILE A 77 17.48 -4.01 3.85
N LYS A 78 18.71 -3.63 4.19
CA LYS A 78 19.71 -3.24 3.19
C LYS A 78 20.04 -4.45 2.33
N GLU A 79 20.03 -4.28 1.01
CA GLU A 79 20.37 -5.37 0.08
C GLU A 79 21.84 -5.80 0.20
N LEU A 80 22.72 -4.88 0.58
CA LEU A 80 24.16 -5.10 0.73
C LEU A 80 24.58 -4.91 2.19
N ASP A 81 25.46 -5.79 2.67
CA ASP A 81 26.08 -5.73 4.00
C ASP A 81 25.09 -5.66 5.19
N ALA A 82 23.97 -6.38 5.09
CA ALA A 82 22.97 -6.55 6.17
C ALA A 82 23.44 -7.45 7.32
N THR A 83 24.67 -7.25 7.81
CA THR A 83 25.26 -8.07 8.90
C THR A 83 25.04 -7.48 10.28
N SER A 84 24.52 -6.25 10.37
CA SER A 84 24.27 -5.62 11.67
C SER A 84 23.19 -6.38 12.44
N LYS A 85 23.30 -6.38 13.78
CA LYS A 85 22.33 -7.05 14.65
C LYS A 85 20.90 -6.52 14.43
N GLU A 86 20.77 -5.22 14.17
CA GLU A 86 19.49 -4.58 13.84
C GLU A 86 18.89 -5.14 12.54
N GLN A 87 19.70 -5.26 11.50
CA GLN A 87 19.27 -5.80 10.20
C GLN A 87 18.88 -7.28 10.31
N GLN A 88 19.67 -8.09 11.00
CA GLN A 88 19.35 -9.51 11.25
C GLN A 88 18.06 -9.68 12.08
N LEU A 89 17.84 -8.82 13.08
CA LEU A 89 16.60 -8.86 13.86
C LEU A 89 15.40 -8.30 13.07
N THR A 90 15.63 -7.45 12.07
CA THR A 90 14.59 -6.99 11.13
C THR A 90 14.13 -8.11 10.21
N VAL A 91 15.05 -8.96 9.72
CA VAL A 91 14.70 -10.21 9.01
C VAL A 91 13.81 -11.07 9.90
N LEU A 92 14.24 -11.33 11.15
CA LEU A 92 13.47 -12.14 12.09
C LEU A 92 12.13 -11.51 12.48
N ALA A 93 12.01 -10.18 12.48
CA ALA A 93 10.74 -9.49 12.67
C ALA A 93 9.79 -9.73 11.50
N GLY A 94 10.27 -9.64 10.26
CA GLY A 94 9.50 -9.97 9.06
C GLY A 94 9.02 -11.43 9.06
N ASP A 95 9.90 -12.37 9.42
CA ASP A 95 9.55 -13.80 9.55
C ASP A 95 8.53 -14.04 10.67
N PHE A 96 8.69 -13.37 11.82
CA PHE A 96 7.78 -13.47 12.94
C PHE A 96 6.39 -12.91 12.60
N TYR A 97 6.33 -11.74 11.95
CA TYR A 97 5.07 -11.16 11.47
C TYR A 97 4.41 -12.07 10.44
N SER A 98 5.23 -12.71 9.59
CA SER A 98 4.75 -13.68 8.63
C SER A 98 4.13 -14.91 9.28
N GLY A 99 4.83 -15.50 10.25
CA GLY A 99 4.31 -16.60 11.05
C GLY A 99 3.00 -16.25 11.75
N ARG A 100 2.89 -15.03 12.30
CA ARG A 100 1.68 -14.56 12.97
C ARG A 100 0.48 -14.42 12.03
N TYR A 101 0.64 -13.82 10.84
CA TYR A 101 -0.51 -13.78 9.93
C TYR A 101 -0.89 -15.18 9.42
N TYR A 102 0.08 -16.07 9.17
CA TYR A 102 -0.23 -17.46 8.77
C TYR A 102 -0.99 -18.21 9.88
N GLU A 103 -0.60 -18.01 11.14
CA GLU A 103 -1.31 -18.57 12.30
C GLU A 103 -2.74 -18.04 12.39
N ILE A 104 -2.95 -16.72 12.31
CA ILE A 104 -4.27 -16.10 12.34
C ILE A 104 -5.15 -16.63 11.20
N LEU A 105 -4.61 -16.68 9.99
CA LEU A 105 -5.31 -17.21 8.83
C LEU A 105 -5.67 -18.69 8.99
N ALA A 106 -4.76 -19.52 9.49
CA ALA A 106 -5.02 -20.94 9.74
C ALA A 106 -6.10 -21.14 10.82
N MET A 107 -6.10 -20.32 11.86
CA MET A 107 -7.09 -20.35 12.93
C MET A 107 -8.47 -19.87 12.48
N SER A 108 -8.54 -18.95 11.51
CA SER A 108 -9.82 -18.45 10.98
C SER A 108 -10.66 -19.53 10.30
N GLY A 109 -10.03 -20.61 9.81
CA GLY A 109 -10.68 -21.61 8.96
C GLY A 109 -11.15 -21.07 7.59
N ASN A 110 -10.93 -19.78 7.28
CA ASN A 110 -11.30 -19.18 6.01
C ASN A 110 -10.25 -19.48 4.94
N VAL A 111 -10.42 -20.62 4.29
CA VAL A 111 -9.57 -21.09 3.18
C VAL A 111 -9.55 -20.10 2.00
N ALA A 112 -10.66 -19.38 1.76
CA ALA A 112 -10.72 -18.39 0.69
C ALA A 112 -9.83 -17.17 1.00
N LEU A 113 -9.85 -16.68 2.25
CA LEU A 113 -8.97 -15.60 2.71
C LEU A 113 -7.49 -16.01 2.63
N ILE A 114 -7.15 -17.21 3.13
CA ILE A 114 -5.78 -17.76 3.01
C ILE A 114 -5.31 -17.72 1.56
N ARG A 115 -6.13 -18.26 0.64
CA ARG A 115 -5.77 -18.37 -0.77
C ARG A 115 -5.61 -17.00 -1.43
N ASN A 116 -6.58 -16.11 -1.26
CA ASN A 116 -6.57 -14.80 -1.92
C ASN A 116 -5.42 -13.92 -1.40
N LEU A 117 -5.17 -13.90 -0.09
CA LEU A 117 -4.03 -13.17 0.45
C LEU A 117 -2.70 -13.78 0.01
N SER A 118 -2.55 -15.10 0.02
CA SER A 118 -1.31 -15.75 -0.46
C SER A 118 -1.02 -15.41 -1.93
N GLN A 119 -2.06 -15.38 -2.78
CA GLN A 119 -1.93 -14.94 -4.17
C GLN A 119 -1.54 -13.46 -4.28
N GLY A 120 -2.15 -12.59 -3.47
CA GLY A 120 -1.81 -11.17 -3.41
C GLY A 120 -0.36 -10.92 -2.95
N ILE A 121 0.11 -11.67 -1.95
CA ILE A 121 1.49 -11.61 -1.45
C ILE A 121 2.46 -12.03 -2.55
N ALA A 122 2.21 -13.19 -3.18
CA ALA A 122 3.04 -13.70 -4.27
C ALA A 122 3.11 -12.69 -5.43
N ALA A 123 1.97 -12.18 -5.89
CA ALA A 123 1.91 -11.18 -6.95
C ALA A 123 2.69 -9.91 -6.59
N ARG A 124 2.51 -9.36 -5.39
CA ARG A 124 3.26 -8.18 -4.93
C ARG A 124 4.77 -8.45 -4.96
N CYS A 125 5.22 -9.57 -4.41
CA CYS A 125 6.63 -9.94 -4.39
C CYS A 125 7.20 -10.11 -5.80
N GLU A 126 6.48 -10.78 -6.70
CA GLU A 126 6.85 -10.90 -8.11
C GLU A 126 7.01 -9.52 -8.75
N HIS A 127 6.04 -8.62 -8.56
CA HIS A 127 6.08 -7.26 -9.07
C HIS A 127 7.26 -6.45 -8.51
N GLN A 128 7.62 -6.66 -7.25
CA GLN A 128 8.75 -6.00 -6.60
C GLN A 128 10.09 -6.47 -7.15
N ILE A 129 10.24 -7.77 -7.43
CA ILE A 129 11.50 -8.35 -7.94
C ILE A 129 11.76 -7.96 -9.40
N ARG A 130 10.77 -7.46 -10.15
CA ARG A 130 10.90 -7.04 -11.56
C ARG A 130 12.05 -6.07 -11.84
N VAL A 131 12.45 -5.26 -10.86
CA VAL A 131 13.58 -4.32 -10.99
C VAL A 131 14.93 -5.01 -11.18
N TYR A 132 15.04 -6.28 -10.80
CA TYR A 132 16.25 -7.10 -10.93
C TYR A 132 16.28 -7.96 -12.18
N GLU A 133 15.16 -8.04 -12.90
CA GLU A 133 15.10 -8.84 -14.11
C GLU A 133 15.77 -8.12 -15.28
N ALA A 134 16.42 -8.88 -16.17
CA ALA A 134 17.00 -8.34 -17.39
C ALA A 134 15.95 -7.83 -18.41
N SER A 135 14.68 -8.22 -18.24
CA SER A 135 13.58 -7.88 -19.12
C SER A 135 13.27 -6.38 -19.10
N GLN A 136 13.34 -5.75 -20.27
CA GLN A 136 12.92 -4.37 -20.43
C GLN A 136 11.40 -4.22 -20.28
N ARG A 137 10.97 -3.15 -19.60
CA ARG A 137 9.56 -2.84 -19.36
C ARG A 137 9.19 -1.47 -19.87
N THR A 138 7.96 -1.28 -20.31
CA THR A 138 7.45 0.04 -20.69
C THR A 138 7.11 0.87 -19.45
N VAL A 139 6.94 2.18 -19.62
CA VAL A 139 6.47 3.09 -18.57
C VAL A 139 5.14 2.61 -17.97
N GLU A 140 4.18 2.21 -18.81
CA GLU A 140 2.89 1.71 -18.35
C GLU A 140 3.02 0.39 -17.56
N GLN A 141 3.92 -0.52 -17.95
CA GLN A 141 4.19 -1.74 -17.18
C GLN A 141 4.77 -1.46 -15.79
N TRP A 142 5.54 -0.38 -15.64
CA TRP A 142 6.00 0.09 -14.32
C TRP A 142 4.86 0.66 -13.49
N TYR A 143 3.96 1.45 -14.08
CA TYR A 143 2.76 1.93 -13.39
C TYR A 143 1.87 0.78 -12.92
N THR A 144 1.64 -0.24 -13.76
CA THR A 144 0.93 -1.45 -13.34
C THR A 144 1.64 -2.15 -12.19
N SER A 145 2.97 -2.21 -12.22
CA SER A 145 3.73 -2.87 -11.16
C SER A 145 3.69 -2.10 -9.84
N MET A 146 3.85 -0.78 -9.89
CA MET A 146 3.69 0.10 -8.73
C MET A 146 2.28 0.01 -8.16
N SER A 147 1.25 0.04 -9.01
CA SER A 147 -0.15 -0.08 -8.57
C SER A 147 -0.39 -1.42 -7.86
N ASN A 148 0.06 -2.54 -8.43
CA ASN A 148 -0.08 -3.85 -7.80
C ASN A 148 0.64 -3.94 -6.44
N ILE A 149 1.85 -3.39 -6.33
CA ILE A 149 2.63 -3.41 -5.08
C ILE A 149 1.90 -2.67 -3.95
N GLU A 150 1.30 -1.54 -4.27
CA GLU A 150 0.68 -0.67 -3.27
C GLU A 150 -0.74 -1.17 -2.90
N SER A 151 -1.51 -1.63 -3.89
CA SER A 151 -2.95 -1.87 -3.74
C SER A 151 -3.39 -3.34 -3.82
N GLY A 152 -2.53 -4.25 -4.29
CA GLY A 152 -2.90 -5.62 -4.64
C GLY A 152 -3.49 -6.42 -3.49
N LEU A 153 -2.96 -6.27 -2.26
CA LEU A 153 -3.50 -6.95 -1.08
C LEU A 153 -4.88 -6.43 -0.68
N ILE A 154 -5.09 -5.11 -0.73
CA ILE A 154 -6.40 -4.51 -0.45
C ILE A 154 -7.41 -4.92 -1.54
N ALA A 155 -6.99 -4.98 -2.81
CA ALA A 155 -7.84 -5.44 -3.90
C ALA A 155 -8.30 -6.89 -3.69
N GLN A 156 -7.42 -7.80 -3.26
CA GLN A 156 -7.77 -9.19 -2.92
C GLN A 156 -8.77 -9.27 -1.74
N PHE A 157 -8.59 -8.42 -0.73
CA PHE A 157 -9.53 -8.31 0.39
C PHE A 157 -10.90 -7.79 -0.07
N PHE A 158 -10.93 -6.78 -0.94
CA PHE A 158 -12.17 -6.23 -1.48
C PHE A 158 -12.90 -7.20 -2.39
N ASP A 159 -12.19 -7.94 -3.24
CA ASP A 159 -12.77 -8.98 -4.10
C ASP A 159 -13.45 -10.06 -3.26
N LEU A 160 -12.76 -10.54 -2.21
CA LEU A 160 -13.29 -11.57 -1.31
C LEU A 160 -14.58 -11.15 -0.60
N TYR A 161 -14.64 -9.91 -0.10
CA TYR A 161 -15.77 -9.41 0.69
C TYR A 161 -16.77 -8.57 -0.10
N ALA A 162 -16.80 -8.73 -1.42
CA ALA A 162 -17.74 -8.08 -2.33
C ALA A 162 -17.66 -6.54 -2.39
N PHE A 163 -16.52 -5.94 -2.03
CA PHE A 163 -16.23 -4.50 -2.12
C PHE A 163 -15.58 -4.09 -3.47
N HIS A 164 -15.89 -4.80 -4.56
CA HIS A 164 -15.28 -4.59 -5.89
C HIS A 164 -15.39 -3.15 -6.41
N ASN A 165 -16.47 -2.43 -6.07
CA ASN A 165 -16.69 -1.05 -6.50
C ASN A 165 -15.59 -0.08 -6.02
N TYR A 166 -14.88 -0.43 -4.95
CA TYR A 166 -13.80 0.39 -4.38
C TYR A 166 -12.44 0.14 -5.06
N ILE A 167 -12.26 -0.98 -5.77
CA ILE A 167 -10.96 -1.39 -6.34
C ILE A 167 -10.40 -0.33 -7.31
N PRO A 168 -11.14 0.15 -8.33
CA PRO A 168 -10.59 1.14 -9.28
C PRO A 168 -10.19 2.47 -8.64
N LEU A 169 -10.79 2.78 -7.49
CA LEU A 169 -10.51 3.97 -6.70
C LEU A 169 -9.21 3.80 -5.91
N ILE A 170 -9.06 2.69 -5.18
CA ILE A 170 -7.86 2.45 -4.36
C ILE A 170 -6.60 2.28 -5.22
N GLU A 171 -6.68 1.57 -6.35
CA GLU A 171 -5.56 1.31 -7.25
C GLU A 171 -5.00 2.63 -7.81
N LYS A 172 -5.91 3.56 -8.14
CA LYS A 172 -5.59 4.88 -8.66
C LYS A 172 -4.99 5.77 -7.59
N SER A 173 -5.66 5.85 -6.44
CA SER A 173 -5.22 6.67 -5.33
C SER A 173 -3.83 6.28 -4.83
N LEU A 174 -3.60 4.99 -4.61
CA LEU A 174 -2.31 4.50 -4.13
C LEU A 174 -1.21 4.63 -5.18
N LEU A 175 -1.54 4.49 -6.48
CA LEU A 175 -0.60 4.78 -7.56
C LEU A 175 -0.21 6.27 -7.59
N ILE A 176 -1.17 7.19 -7.45
CA ILE A 176 -0.88 8.64 -7.37
C ILE A 176 0.09 8.91 -6.23
N LEU A 177 -0.22 8.42 -5.02
CA LEU A 177 0.65 8.61 -3.85
C LEU A 177 2.05 8.02 -4.08
N ARG A 178 2.15 6.86 -4.73
CA ARG A 178 3.45 6.29 -5.10
C ARG A 178 4.22 7.18 -6.08
N LEU A 179 3.58 7.67 -7.13
CA LEU A 179 4.24 8.54 -8.12
C LEU A 179 4.67 9.87 -7.51
N GLU A 180 3.90 10.44 -6.59
CA GLU A 180 4.29 11.65 -5.86
C GLU A 180 5.49 11.42 -4.96
N ARG A 181 5.54 10.29 -4.25
CA ARG A 181 6.74 9.89 -3.49
C ARG A 181 7.96 9.79 -4.39
N GLU A 182 7.84 9.16 -5.56
CA GLU A 182 8.95 9.05 -6.52
C GLU A 182 9.35 10.39 -7.13
N TRP A 183 8.38 11.28 -7.36
CA TRP A 183 8.66 12.64 -7.83
C TRP A 183 9.48 13.44 -6.81
N ILE A 184 9.06 13.43 -5.54
CA ILE A 184 9.81 14.09 -4.45
C ILE A 184 11.20 13.46 -4.30
N ALA A 185 11.28 12.13 -4.33
CA ALA A 185 12.54 11.40 -4.23
C ALA A 185 13.47 11.72 -5.41
N TYR A 186 12.95 11.89 -6.63
CA TYR A 186 13.72 12.33 -7.80
C TYR A 186 14.32 13.71 -7.61
N GLN A 187 13.53 14.68 -7.11
CA GLN A 187 14.01 16.03 -6.82
C GLN A 187 15.15 16.04 -5.77
N GLN A 188 15.15 15.06 -4.86
CA GLN A 188 16.16 14.91 -3.80
C GLN A 188 17.33 14.00 -4.19
N GLY A 189 17.32 13.39 -5.39
CA GLY A 189 18.34 12.42 -5.81
C GLY A 189 18.28 11.08 -5.06
N GLN A 190 17.13 10.75 -4.46
CA GLN A 190 16.91 9.60 -3.57
C GLN A 190 15.87 8.62 -4.12
N MET A 191 15.71 8.54 -5.44
CA MET A 191 14.75 7.65 -6.06
C MET A 191 14.89 6.20 -5.59
N SER A 192 13.75 5.51 -5.48
CA SER A 192 13.75 4.07 -5.26
C SER A 192 14.33 3.33 -6.48
N LEU A 193 14.67 2.05 -6.31
CA LEU A 193 15.10 1.20 -7.44
C LEU A 193 14.05 1.16 -8.56
N MET A 194 12.77 1.08 -8.19
CA MET A 194 11.69 1.09 -9.17
C MET A 194 11.52 2.45 -9.83
N GLY A 195 11.75 3.55 -9.10
CA GLY A 195 11.80 4.90 -9.65
C GLY A 195 12.90 5.05 -10.70
N LYS A 196 14.12 4.56 -10.41
CA LYS A 196 15.24 4.55 -11.37
C LYS A 196 14.93 3.70 -12.60
N ALA A 197 14.30 2.54 -12.42
CA ALA A 197 13.89 1.68 -13.53
C ALA A 197 12.81 2.32 -14.42
N LEU A 198 11.87 3.04 -13.81
CA LEU A 198 10.90 3.87 -14.51
C LEU A 198 11.60 5.00 -15.29
N GLU A 199 12.51 5.74 -14.66
CA GLU A 199 13.30 6.79 -15.31
C GLU A 199 14.06 6.28 -16.54
N ALA A 200 14.76 5.16 -16.42
CA ALA A 200 15.46 4.54 -17.55
C ALA A 200 14.50 4.16 -18.68
N SER A 201 13.25 3.82 -18.36
CA SER A 201 12.21 3.51 -19.35
C SER A 201 11.66 4.76 -20.03
N VAL A 202 11.57 5.88 -19.29
CA VAL A 202 11.21 7.19 -19.83
C VAL A 202 12.31 7.73 -20.76
N GLN A 203 13.58 7.60 -20.38
CA GLN A 203 14.71 8.04 -21.21
C GLN A 203 14.79 7.27 -22.54
N ARG A 204 14.45 5.98 -22.56
CA ARG A 204 14.42 5.17 -23.79
C ARG A 204 13.40 5.64 -24.83
N ILE A 205 12.31 6.27 -24.39
CA ILE A 205 11.31 6.86 -25.30
C ILE A 205 11.63 8.33 -25.65
N GLY A 206 12.81 8.83 -25.27
CA GLY A 206 13.26 10.20 -25.58
C GLY A 206 12.56 11.30 -24.77
N ALA A 207 11.88 10.95 -23.69
CA ALA A 207 11.17 11.90 -22.82
C ALA A 207 11.94 12.17 -21.52
N THR A 208 11.51 13.19 -20.77
CA THR A 208 12.08 13.51 -19.46
C THR A 208 11.25 12.90 -18.34
N PHE A 209 11.88 12.42 -17.27
CA PHE A 209 11.17 11.87 -16.12
C PHE A 209 10.15 12.86 -15.55
N THR A 210 10.57 14.11 -15.36
CA THR A 210 9.71 15.22 -14.90
C THR A 210 8.45 15.36 -15.72
N SER A 211 8.55 15.46 -17.05
CA SER A 211 7.38 15.66 -17.90
C SER A 211 6.41 14.49 -17.80
N VAL A 212 6.93 13.25 -17.88
CA VAL A 212 6.10 12.04 -17.89
C VAL A 212 5.42 11.81 -16.54
N ILE A 213 6.13 11.98 -15.42
CA ILE A 213 5.55 11.71 -14.10
C ILE A 213 4.52 12.77 -13.71
N GLN A 214 4.78 14.05 -13.98
CA GLN A 214 3.85 15.14 -13.69
C GLN A 214 2.58 15.02 -14.53
N GLU A 215 2.71 14.76 -15.85
CA GLU A 215 1.57 14.54 -16.73
C GLU A 215 0.71 13.37 -16.26
N LYS A 216 1.34 12.24 -15.89
CA LYS A 216 0.61 11.07 -15.38
C LYS A 216 -0.10 11.35 -14.06
N ILE A 217 0.55 12.04 -13.11
CA ILE A 217 -0.07 12.40 -11.83
C ILE A 217 -1.30 13.29 -12.07
N ILE A 218 -1.17 14.32 -12.92
CA ILE A 218 -2.30 15.22 -13.26
C ILE A 218 -3.44 14.41 -13.89
N GLN A 219 -3.14 13.57 -14.88
CA GLN A 219 -4.12 12.71 -15.53
C GLN A 219 -4.87 11.84 -14.50
N LEU A 220 -4.14 11.08 -13.67
CA LEU A 220 -4.73 10.17 -12.68
C LEU A 220 -5.57 10.93 -11.65
N LYS A 221 -5.15 12.13 -11.22
CA LYS A 221 -5.93 12.98 -10.30
C LYS A 221 -7.21 13.49 -10.92
N THR A 222 -7.20 13.89 -12.19
CA THR A 222 -8.40 14.29 -12.93
C THR A 222 -9.39 13.12 -13.04
N GLU A 223 -8.90 11.95 -13.44
CA GLU A 223 -9.72 10.73 -13.55
C GLU A 223 -10.30 10.33 -12.18
N LEU A 224 -9.49 10.36 -11.12
CA LEU A 224 -9.92 10.03 -9.76
C LEU A 224 -11.00 11.00 -9.27
N SER A 225 -10.84 12.31 -9.53
CA SER A 225 -11.82 13.32 -9.14
C SER A 225 -13.17 13.10 -9.82
N GLN A 226 -13.15 12.75 -11.12
CA GLN A 226 -14.36 12.40 -11.87
C GLN A 226 -15.00 11.10 -11.36
N MET A 227 -14.19 10.10 -11.03
CA MET A 227 -14.64 8.83 -10.44
C MET A 227 -15.33 9.06 -9.09
N ILE A 228 -14.70 9.80 -8.17
CA ILE A 228 -15.29 10.12 -6.87
C ILE A 228 -16.61 10.90 -7.04
N GLY A 229 -16.66 11.84 -7.99
CA GLY A 229 -17.88 12.61 -8.28
C GLY A 229 -19.04 11.72 -8.73
N SER A 230 -18.79 10.82 -9.67
CA SER A 230 -19.78 9.94 -10.31
C SER A 230 -20.13 8.68 -9.52
N ALA A 231 -19.31 8.28 -8.54
CA ALA A 231 -19.54 7.09 -7.71
C ALA A 231 -20.83 7.20 -6.89
N SER A 232 -21.89 6.48 -7.27
CA SER A 232 -23.17 6.48 -6.55
C SER A 232 -23.14 5.71 -5.23
N PHE A 233 -22.23 4.73 -5.11
CA PHE A 233 -22.05 3.91 -3.89
C PHE A 233 -21.35 4.66 -2.75
N LEU A 234 -20.66 5.77 -3.03
CA LEU A 234 -19.98 6.56 -2.01
C LEU A 234 -20.94 7.55 -1.34
N GLN A 235 -20.95 7.55 -0.02
CA GLN A 235 -21.65 8.58 0.76
C GLN A 235 -20.98 9.95 0.57
N SER A 236 -21.75 11.03 0.70
CA SER A 236 -21.28 12.41 0.49
C SER A 236 -20.06 12.75 1.35
N ASP A 237 -20.07 12.33 2.61
CA ASP A 237 -18.97 12.57 3.54
C ASP A 237 -17.69 11.84 3.12
N MET A 238 -17.82 10.61 2.59
CA MET A 238 -16.68 9.84 2.09
C MET A 238 -16.10 10.48 0.82
N LYS A 239 -16.96 10.97 -0.08
CA LYS A 239 -16.50 11.75 -1.25
C LYS A 239 -15.70 12.97 -0.84
N GLN A 240 -16.14 13.69 0.19
CA GLN A 240 -15.42 14.85 0.70
C GLN A 240 -14.06 14.45 1.31
N ALA A 241 -14.02 13.41 2.13
CA ALA A 241 -12.78 12.91 2.73
C ALA A 241 -11.75 12.47 1.67
N LEU A 242 -12.19 11.74 0.64
CA LEU A 242 -11.33 11.30 -0.45
C LEU A 242 -10.79 12.48 -1.26
N ARG A 243 -11.62 13.48 -1.56
CA ARG A 243 -11.15 14.70 -2.24
C ARG A 243 -10.11 15.45 -1.42
N ALA A 244 -10.38 15.67 -0.13
CA ALA A 244 -9.45 16.33 0.76
C ALA A 244 -8.11 15.58 0.86
N HIS A 245 -8.15 14.25 0.87
CA HIS A 245 -6.95 13.42 0.91
C HIS A 245 -6.12 13.50 -0.40
N VAL A 246 -6.79 13.51 -1.56
CA VAL A 246 -6.14 13.73 -2.87
C VAL A 246 -5.55 15.14 -2.99
N GLU A 247 -6.24 16.15 -2.44
CA GLU A 247 -5.78 17.54 -2.43
C GLU A 247 -4.62 17.78 -1.46
N ALA A 248 -4.63 17.15 -0.29
CA ALA A 248 -3.53 17.26 0.67
C ALA A 248 -2.20 16.78 0.08
N SER A 249 -2.22 15.81 -0.83
CA SER A 249 -1.02 15.40 -1.55
C SER A 249 -0.53 16.45 -2.56
N ILE A 250 -1.42 17.32 -3.10
CA ILE A 250 -1.08 18.46 -4.00
C ILE A 250 -0.18 19.50 -3.30
N ALA A 251 -0.39 19.75 -2.02
CA ALA A 251 0.33 20.81 -1.29
C ALA A 251 1.83 20.51 -1.13
N SER A 252 2.27 19.26 -1.31
CA SER A 252 3.68 18.87 -1.26
C SER A 252 4.44 19.06 -2.58
N THR A 253 3.71 19.29 -3.69
CA THR A 253 4.29 19.43 -5.05
C THR A 253 4.57 20.87 -5.50
N ASN A 254 4.11 21.87 -4.75
CA ASN A 254 4.27 23.30 -5.07
C ASN A 254 5.16 24.05 -4.06
N GLY A 255 6.26 23.42 -3.63
CA GLY A 255 7.31 24.03 -2.80
C GLY A 255 8.67 23.95 -3.49
#